data_AF-A0A969Y795-F1
#
_entry.id   AF-A0A969Y795-F1
#
_cell.length_a   1.000
_cell.length_b   1.000
_cell.length_c   1.000
_cell.angle_alpha   90.00
_cell.angle_beta   90.00
_cell.angle_gamma   90.00
#
_symmetry.space_group_name_H-M   'P 1'
#
loop_
_entity.id
_entity.type
_entity.pdbx_description
1 polymer ?
#
loop_
_entity_poly.entity_id
_entity_poly.type
_entity_poly.pdbx_seq_one_letter_code
_entity_poly.pdbx_strand_id
1 'polypeptide(L)' 'MSDDKIKDPQVQQIIPQQLRLARAYIPIQMFTTRLEPTEGLRRGTIFPELYMPYQHQPWKKPRGNES' A
#
# COMPACT_ATOMS: atom_id res chain seq x y z
N MET A 1 -44.42 34.58 6.10
CA MET A 1 -44.29 33.12 6.04
C MET A 1 -42.92 32.79 5.49
N SER A 2 -42.26 31.85 6.15
CA SER A 2 -40.82 31.65 6.17
C SER A 2 -40.43 30.59 5.15
N ASP A 3 -39.74 30.99 4.08
CA ASP A 3 -39.06 30.07 3.16
C ASP A 3 -37.52 30.20 3.30
N ASP A 4 -37.06 30.43 4.53
CA ASP A 4 -35.66 30.26 4.92
C ASP A 4 -35.49 28.84 5.50
N LYS A 5 -35.05 27.90 4.66
CA LYS A 5 -34.45 26.57 4.95
C LYS A 5 -34.72 25.69 3.71
N ILE A 6 -33.77 25.30 2.88
CA ILE A 6 -32.51 24.61 3.15
C ILE A 6 -31.60 24.88 1.94
N LYS A 7 -30.55 25.68 2.12
CA LYS A 7 -29.33 25.52 1.32
C LYS A 7 -28.38 24.77 2.22
N ASP A 8 -28.34 23.44 2.11
CA ASP A 8 -27.33 22.64 2.78
C ASP A 8 -25.95 23.13 2.32
N PRO A 9 -25.14 23.78 3.17
CA PRO A 9 -23.86 24.34 2.74
C PRO A 9 -22.76 23.26 2.60
N GLN A 10 -23.10 21.98 2.79
CA GLN A 10 -22.16 20.93 3.19
C GLN A 10 -21.86 19.89 2.09
N VAL A 11 -22.12 20.21 0.83
CA VAL A 11 -21.45 19.52 -0.28
C VAL A 11 -20.69 20.55 -1.11
N GLN A 12 -19.90 21.37 -0.43
CA GLN A 12 -18.70 21.90 -1.07
C GLN A 12 -17.91 20.66 -1.46
N GLN A 13 -17.89 20.38 -2.75
CA GLN A 13 -17.06 19.33 -3.33
C GLN A 13 -15.64 19.67 -2.90
N ILE A 14 -15.16 19.01 -1.83
CA ILE A 14 -13.78 19.07 -1.39
C ILE A 14 -13.01 18.29 -2.45
N ILE A 15 -12.84 18.89 -3.62
CA ILE A 15 -11.68 18.64 -4.45
C ILE A 15 -10.68 19.64 -3.87
N PRO A 16 -9.79 19.23 -2.94
CA PRO A 16 -8.66 20.08 -2.60
C PRO A 16 -8.04 20.47 -3.93
N GLN A 17 -7.92 21.77 -4.20
CA GLN A 17 -7.40 22.30 -5.46
C GLN A 17 -5.92 21.90 -5.73
N GLN A 18 -5.38 21.00 -4.90
CA GLN A 18 -4.00 20.53 -4.84
C GLN A 18 -3.90 19.00 -4.62
N LEU A 19 -4.94 18.21 -4.92
CA LEU A 19 -4.75 16.75 -4.96
C LEU A 19 -3.79 16.39 -6.09
N ARG A 20 -2.63 15.83 -5.72
CA ARG A 20 -1.72 15.22 -6.68
C ARG A 20 -2.27 13.85 -7.04
N LEU A 21 -2.19 13.49 -8.32
CA LEU A 21 -2.48 12.13 -8.77
C LEU A 21 -1.57 11.15 -8.02
N ALA A 22 -2.11 9.96 -7.73
CA ALA A 22 -1.32 8.86 -7.19
C ALA A 22 -0.16 8.56 -8.14
N ARG A 23 1.05 8.43 -7.58
CA ARG A 23 2.25 8.03 -8.32
C ARG A 23 2.74 6.71 -7.77
N ALA A 24 2.95 5.74 -8.64
CA ALA A 24 3.65 4.52 -8.29
C ALA A 24 5.14 4.70 -8.59
N TYR A 25 5.98 4.29 -7.66
CA TYR A 25 7.40 4.09 -7.94
C TYR A 25 7.56 2.72 -8.59
N ILE A 26 8.07 2.68 -9.81
CA ILE A 26 8.36 1.45 -10.55
C ILE A 26 9.88 1.39 -10.75
N PRO A 27 10.61 0.54 -10.01
CA PRO A 27 12.04 0.38 -10.21
C PRO A 27 12.32 -0.32 -11.56
N ILE A 28 13.46 0.01 -12.17
CA ILE A 28 13.96 -0.76 -13.34
C ILE A 28 14.35 -2.15 -12.84
N GLN A 29 13.62 -3.16 -13.30
CA GLN A 29 13.87 -4.55 -12.94
C GLN A 29 14.77 -5.21 -13.99
N MET A 30 15.99 -5.59 -13.59
CA MET A 30 16.85 -6.40 -14.46
C MET A 30 16.49 -7.87 -14.33
N PHE A 31 16.08 -8.47 -15.45
CA PHE A 31 15.86 -9.91 -15.53
C PHE A 31 17.21 -10.64 -15.54
N THR A 32 17.40 -11.62 -14.66
CA THR A 32 18.65 -12.37 -14.55
C THR A 32 18.48 -13.85 -14.90
N THR A 33 17.74 -14.59 -14.08
CA THR A 33 17.57 -16.04 -14.20
C THR A 33 16.13 -16.43 -13.82
N ARG A 34 15.74 -17.69 -14.06
CA ARG A 34 14.43 -18.22 -13.68
C ARG A 34 14.58 -19.49 -12.87
N LEU A 35 13.68 -19.67 -11.92
CA LEU A 35 13.46 -20.93 -11.24
C LEU A 35 12.70 -21.90 -12.15
N GLU A 36 12.91 -23.19 -11.94
CA GLU A 36 12.09 -24.24 -12.56
C GLU A 36 10.61 -24.07 -12.17
N PRO A 37 9.65 -24.46 -13.03
CA PRO A 37 8.23 -24.20 -12.80
C PRO A 37 7.69 -24.70 -11.46
N THR A 38 8.12 -25.88 -11.02
CA THR A 38 7.71 -26.48 -9.74
C THR A 38 8.19 -25.66 -8.55
N GLU A 39 9.43 -25.17 -8.60
CA GLU A 39 10.01 -24.34 -7.55
C GLU A 39 9.43 -22.92 -7.57
N GLY A 40 9.24 -22.34 -8.75
CA GLY A 40 8.61 -21.04 -8.90
C GLY A 40 7.17 -21.03 -8.38
N LEU A 41 6.41 -22.10 -8.64
CA LEU A 41 5.07 -22.28 -8.08
C LEU A 41 5.10 -22.35 -6.56
N ARG A 42 6.04 -23.10 -5.98
CA ARG A 42 6.19 -23.23 -4.52
C ARG A 42 6.52 -21.89 -3.85
N ARG A 43 7.34 -21.06 -4.50
CA ARG A 43 7.76 -19.76 -3.97
C ARG A 43 6.79 -18.61 -4.28
N GLY A 44 5.85 -18.81 -5.20
CA GLY A 44 4.95 -17.76 -5.68
C GLY A 44 5.58 -16.78 -6.67
N THR A 45 6.77 -17.08 -7.19
CA THR A 45 7.46 -16.30 -8.22
C THR A 45 8.49 -17.17 -8.95
N ILE A 46 8.61 -17.00 -10.28
CA ILE A 46 9.67 -17.64 -11.08
C ILE A 46 10.99 -16.85 -11.05
N PHE A 47 10.94 -15.60 -10.57
CA PHE A 47 12.06 -14.68 -10.55
C PHE A 47 12.72 -14.74 -9.17
N PRO A 48 13.94 -15.29 -9.04
CA PRO A 48 14.64 -15.40 -7.76
C PRO A 48 14.76 -14.07 -7.02
N GLU A 49 14.99 -12.98 -7.75
CA GLU A 49 15.17 -11.63 -7.24
C GLU A 49 13.89 -11.01 -6.65
N LEU A 50 12.72 -11.59 -6.93
CA LEU A 50 11.43 -11.18 -6.36
C LEU A 50 11.01 -12.05 -5.17
N TYR A 51 11.78 -13.08 -4.81
CA TYR A 51 11.43 -13.96 -3.69
C TYR A 51 11.68 -13.27 -2.34
N MET A 52 10.60 -12.91 -1.64
CA MET A 52 10.64 -12.23 -0.34
C MET A 52 9.84 -13.02 0.71
N PRO A 53 10.44 -14.02 1.38
CA PRO A 53 9.74 -14.76 2.42
C PRO A 53 9.47 -13.87 3.64
N TYR A 54 8.26 -13.96 4.19
CA TYR A 54 7.93 -13.29 5.44
C TYR A 54 8.82 -13.82 6.57
N GLN A 55 9.57 -12.92 7.21
CA GLN A 55 10.31 -13.28 8.41
C GLN A 55 9.31 -13.48 9.55
N HIS A 56 9.39 -14.62 10.23
CA HIS A 56 8.63 -14.85 11.44
C HIS A 56 9.26 -14.02 12.57
N GLN A 57 8.86 -12.74 12.66
CA GLN A 57 9.29 -11.88 13.76
C GLN A 57 8.42 -12.19 14.98
N PRO A 58 8.98 -12.74 16.08
CA PRO A 58 8.19 -12.92 17.28
C PRO A 58 7.79 -11.54 17.80
N TRP A 59 6.49 -11.37 18.05
CA TRP A 59 5.91 -10.15 18.59
C TRP A 59 6.80 -9.59 19.71
N LYS A 60 7.33 -8.39 19.50
CA LYS A 60 8.08 -7.67 20.53
C LYS A 60 7.05 -6.87 21.31
N LYS A 61 6.83 -7.22 22.58
CA LYS A 61 6.03 -6.37 23.48
C LYS A 61 6.65 -4.96 23.44
N PRO A 62 5.84 -3.90 23.28
CA PRO A 62 6.36 -2.54 23.33
C PRO A 62 7.08 -2.37 24.67
N ARG A 63 8.29 -1.81 24.65
CA ARG A 63 9.00 -1.44 25.88
C ARG A 63 8.19 -0.32 26.52
N GLY A 64 7.38 -0.67 27.51
CA GLY A 64 6.71 0.31 28.35
C GLY A 64 7.79 1.23 28.94
N ASN A 65 7.57 2.52 28.83
CA ASN A 65 8.26 3.52 29.62
C ASN A 65 7.89 3.28 31.08
N GLU A 66 8.77 2.58 31.81
CA GLU A 66 8.73 2.54 33.26
C GLU A 66 8.92 3.97 33.78
N SER A 67 7.89 4.47 34.46
CA SER A 67 7.82 5.78 35.10
C SER A 67 8.84 5.94 36.23
#